data_AF-A0A0C3Q6Y1-F1
#
_entry.id   AF-A0A0C3Q6Y1-F1
#
_cell.length_a   1.000
_cell.length_b   1.000
_cell.length_c   1.000
_cell.angle_alpha   90.00
_cell.angle_beta   90.00
_cell.angle_gamma   90.00
#
_symmetry.space_group_name_H-M   'P 1'
#
loop_
_entity.id
_entity.type
_entity.pdbx_description
1 polymer ?
#
loop_
_entity_poly.entity_id
_entity_poly.type
_entity_poly.pdbx_seq_one_letter_code
_entity_poly.pdbx_strand_id
1 'polypeptide(L)'
;MPAAYTSTNAASAPMPQKPLVSHVNMQLDSFLANSNIDDLRAIVRCLLATGPVGTTSAFTKIARNRVSTTAPRRAHPPSAFFAVDSKGNGVPTKAVWETITAARNLMGVGLGFESLPILVSIVDTARAYKFELDSDMEDALIVIDADIAQALQSCREQLASGDNLVKDREAARETLDKLRNVLAESRRDIEAWGGEFPLEKGELAIQGWKL
;
A
#
# COMPACT_ATOMS: atom_id res chain seq x y z
N MET A 1 44.99 47.00 -42.90
CA MET A 1 44.71 46.33 -41.60
C MET A 1 43.39 45.58 -41.73
N PRO A 2 43.35 44.26 -41.48
CA PRO A 2 42.18 43.42 -41.75
C PRO A 2 41.21 43.33 -40.57
N ALA A 3 39.95 43.00 -40.89
CA ALA A 3 38.81 42.87 -39.99
C ALA A 3 38.89 41.59 -39.12
N ALA A 4 38.51 41.70 -37.85
CA ALA A 4 38.47 40.60 -36.90
C ALA A 4 37.14 39.82 -37.00
N TYR A 5 37.24 38.51 -37.23
CA TYR A 5 36.15 37.53 -37.14
C TYR A 5 36.06 36.96 -35.71
N THR A 6 34.84 37.03 -35.14
CA THR A 6 34.16 36.08 -34.23
C THR A 6 34.92 35.28 -33.16
N SER A 7 34.36 35.22 -31.94
CA SER A 7 33.58 34.02 -31.51
C SER A 7 32.93 34.23 -30.14
N THR A 8 31.60 34.23 -30.11
CA THR A 8 30.76 34.18 -28.91
C THR A 8 30.71 32.73 -28.42
N ASN A 9 31.34 32.43 -27.27
CA ASN A 9 31.22 31.15 -26.60
C ASN A 9 29.83 31.03 -25.95
N ALA A 10 28.91 30.36 -26.63
CA ALA A 10 27.67 29.88 -26.02
C ALA A 10 28.00 28.65 -25.15
N ALA A 11 27.91 28.82 -23.82
CA ALA A 11 27.99 27.70 -22.88
C ALA A 11 26.82 26.74 -23.12
N SER A 12 27.13 25.55 -23.62
CA SER A 12 26.17 24.46 -23.78
C SER A 12 25.65 24.00 -22.42
N ALA A 13 24.34 24.11 -22.20
CA ALA A 13 23.68 23.56 -21.02
C ALA A 13 23.90 22.04 -20.91
N PRO A 14 24.06 21.48 -19.69
CA PRO A 14 24.27 20.05 -19.52
C PRO A 14 23.01 19.28 -19.93
N MET A 15 23.17 18.36 -20.89
CA MET A 15 22.11 17.44 -21.29
C MET A 15 21.71 16.55 -20.11
N PRO A 16 20.41 16.24 -19.95
CA PRO A 16 19.95 15.31 -18.93
C PRO A 16 20.53 13.91 -19.21
N GLN A 17 21.42 13.44 -18.33
CA GLN A 17 21.94 12.07 -18.39
C GLN A 17 20.78 11.10 -18.18
N LYS A 18 20.49 10.34 -19.23
CA LYS A 18 19.60 9.19 -19.18
C LYS A 18 20.20 8.18 -18.18
N PRO A 19 19.47 7.68 -17.17
CA PRO A 19 20.03 6.73 -16.24
C PRO A 19 20.50 5.49 -17.01
N LEU A 20 21.80 5.19 -16.94
CA LEU A 20 22.35 3.94 -17.44
C LEU A 20 21.75 2.82 -16.59
N VAL A 21 20.83 2.06 -17.17
CA VAL A 21 20.48 0.75 -16.64
C VAL A 21 21.69 -0.14 -16.95
N SER A 22 22.65 -0.19 -16.03
CA SER A 22 23.73 -1.17 -16.08
C SER A 22 23.07 -2.55 -16.05
N HIS A 23 23.31 -3.37 -17.07
CA HIS A 23 22.85 -4.76 -17.09
C HIS A 23 23.27 -5.44 -15.78
N VAL A 24 22.35 -6.17 -15.16
CA VAL A 24 22.70 -7.06 -14.05
C VAL A 24 23.68 -8.10 -14.59
N ASN A 25 24.79 -8.31 -13.90
CA ASN A 25 25.77 -9.32 -14.30
C ASN A 25 25.07 -10.69 -14.43
N MET A 26 25.35 -11.42 -15.51
CA MET A 26 24.80 -12.75 -15.79
C MET A 26 24.91 -13.73 -14.61
N GLN A 27 25.99 -13.67 -13.84
CA GLN A 27 26.16 -14.49 -12.63
C GLN A 27 25.16 -14.13 -11.54
N LEU A 28 24.92 -12.83 -11.34
CA LEU A 28 23.94 -12.35 -10.37
C LEU A 28 22.51 -12.61 -10.84
N ASP A 29 22.23 -12.47 -12.14
CA ASP A 29 20.93 -12.82 -12.72
C ASP A 29 20.61 -14.31 -12.52
N SER A 30 21.59 -15.17 -12.78
CA SER A 30 21.47 -16.62 -12.53
C SER A 30 21.25 -16.92 -11.04
N PHE A 31 21.93 -16.22 -10.14
CA PHE A 31 21.68 -16.35 -8.70
C PHE A 31 20.24 -15.95 -8.34
N LEU A 32 19.81 -14.74 -8.74
CA LEU A 32 18.48 -14.21 -8.44
C LEU A 32 17.36 -15.10 -8.99
N ALA A 33 17.54 -15.69 -10.17
CA ALA A 33 16.56 -16.58 -10.79
C ALA A 33 16.39 -17.92 -10.05
N ASN A 34 17.41 -18.36 -9.30
CA ASN A 34 17.43 -19.67 -8.63
C ASN A 34 17.37 -19.57 -7.10
N SER A 35 17.51 -18.38 -6.51
CA SER A 35 17.36 -18.20 -5.07
C SER A 35 15.91 -18.41 -4.62
N ASN A 36 15.72 -19.03 -3.46
CA ASN A 36 14.42 -19.05 -2.80
C ASN A 36 14.08 -17.66 -2.21
N ILE A 37 12.80 -17.45 -1.91
CA ILE A 37 12.30 -16.14 -1.46
C ILE A 37 12.86 -15.73 -0.09
N ASP A 38 13.18 -16.68 0.78
CA ASP A 38 13.64 -16.40 2.14
C ASP A 38 15.10 -15.95 2.14
N ASP A 39 15.94 -16.57 1.33
CA ASP A 39 17.32 -16.13 1.09
C ASP A 39 17.33 -14.73 0.47
N LEU A 40 16.47 -14.47 -0.53
CA LEU A 40 16.35 -13.13 -1.12
C LEU A 40 15.94 -12.08 -0.09
N ARG A 41 14.97 -12.39 0.79
CA ARG A 41 14.56 -11.48 1.88
C ARG A 41 15.70 -11.23 2.87
N ALA A 42 16.44 -12.28 3.26
CA ALA A 42 17.57 -12.16 4.18
C ALA A 42 18.69 -11.29 3.59
N ILE A 43 19.06 -11.54 2.34
CA ILE A 43 20.09 -10.77 1.62
C ILE A 43 19.66 -9.32 1.45
N VAL A 44 18.42 -9.06 1.02
CA VAL A 44 17.92 -7.68 0.85
C VAL A 44 17.90 -6.95 2.20
N ARG A 45 17.45 -7.59 3.30
CA ARG A 45 17.49 -6.96 4.63
C ARG A 45 18.91 -6.65 5.07
N CYS A 46 19.85 -7.56 4.86
CA CYS A 46 21.27 -7.34 5.16
C CYS A 46 21.82 -6.17 4.33
N LEU A 47 21.57 -6.14 3.02
CA LEU A 47 21.97 -5.05 2.12
C LEU A 47 21.39 -3.70 2.56
N LEU A 48 20.12 -3.65 2.96
CA LEU A 48 19.49 -2.43 3.45
C LEU A 48 20.04 -1.97 4.81
N ALA A 49 20.49 -2.91 5.66
CA ALA A 49 21.03 -2.61 6.98
C ALA A 49 22.52 -2.21 6.95
N THR A 50 23.31 -2.81 6.07
CA THR A 50 24.78 -2.60 6.01
C THR A 50 25.23 -1.82 4.79
N GLY A 51 24.32 -1.51 3.87
CA GLY A 51 24.63 -0.80 2.64
C GLY A 51 25.03 0.66 2.87
N PRO A 52 25.63 1.32 1.87
CA PRO A 52 25.93 2.75 1.93
C PRO A 52 24.69 3.61 2.20
N VAL A 53 24.92 4.80 2.74
CA VAL A 53 23.87 5.82 2.93
C VAL A 53 23.13 6.06 1.61
N GLY A 54 21.80 6.03 1.65
CA GLY A 54 20.94 6.18 0.46
C GLY A 54 20.52 4.87 -0.20
N THR A 55 21.06 3.71 0.19
CA THR A 55 20.63 2.39 -0.33
C THR A 55 19.14 2.15 -0.06
N THR A 56 18.70 2.40 1.17
CA THR A 56 17.28 2.24 1.55
C THR A 56 16.35 3.19 0.81
N SER A 57 16.73 4.46 0.65
CA SER A 57 15.88 5.42 -0.09
C SER A 57 15.79 5.07 -1.58
N ALA A 58 16.89 4.62 -2.18
CA ALA A 58 16.91 4.14 -3.57
C ALA A 58 16.06 2.87 -3.74
N PHE A 59 16.20 1.89 -2.85
CA PHE A 59 15.40 0.67 -2.86
C PHE A 59 13.90 1.01 -2.72
N THR A 60 13.53 1.82 -1.73
CA THR A 60 12.15 2.24 -1.52
C THR A 60 11.59 2.96 -2.75
N LYS A 61 12.36 3.82 -3.42
CA LYS A 61 11.93 4.50 -4.66
C LYS A 61 11.65 3.49 -5.79
N ILE A 62 12.52 2.51 -5.97
CA ILE A 62 12.36 1.47 -7.01
C ILE A 62 11.16 0.57 -6.67
N ALA A 63 11.06 0.11 -5.43
CA ALA A 63 9.96 -0.73 -4.93
C ALA A 63 8.63 0.00 -5.09
N ARG A 64 8.55 1.27 -4.70
CA ARG A 64 7.37 2.13 -4.88
C ARG A 64 6.94 2.20 -6.34
N ASN A 65 7.85 2.49 -7.26
CA ASN A 65 7.53 2.54 -8.69
C ASN A 65 7.01 1.18 -9.21
N ARG A 66 7.61 0.07 -8.77
CA ARG A 66 7.16 -1.27 -9.15
C ARG A 66 5.78 -1.60 -8.58
N VAL A 67 5.51 -1.27 -7.32
CA VAL A 67 4.22 -1.53 -6.68
C VAL A 67 3.14 -0.66 -7.33
N SER A 68 3.37 0.64 -7.54
CA SER A 68 2.37 1.52 -8.19
C SER A 68 2.00 1.08 -9.61
N THR A 69 2.92 0.45 -10.34
CA THR A 69 2.66 -0.06 -11.71
C THR A 69 1.99 -1.43 -11.74
N THR A 70 2.10 -2.22 -10.67
CA THR A 70 1.58 -3.59 -10.61
C THR A 70 0.34 -3.75 -9.73
N ALA A 71 0.14 -2.88 -8.74
CA ALA A 71 -1.00 -2.91 -7.82
C ALA A 71 -2.37 -2.84 -8.53
N PRO A 72 -2.58 -1.97 -9.55
CA PRO A 72 -3.86 -1.93 -10.26
C PRO A 72 -4.23 -3.25 -10.95
N ARG A 73 -3.24 -4.10 -11.27
CA ARG A 73 -3.46 -5.40 -11.95
C ARG A 73 -3.90 -6.51 -11.00
N ARG A 74 -3.90 -6.28 -9.69
CA ARG A 74 -4.23 -7.28 -8.65
C ARG A 74 -5.53 -6.98 -7.91
N ALA A 75 -6.33 -6.05 -8.41
CA ALA A 75 -7.60 -5.69 -7.80
C ALA A 75 -8.66 -6.75 -8.15
N HIS A 76 -9.20 -7.41 -7.12
CA HIS A 76 -10.41 -8.22 -7.22
C HIS A 76 -11.65 -7.33 -7.15
N PRO A 77 -12.76 -7.68 -7.82
CA PRO A 77 -14.00 -6.95 -7.65
C PRO A 77 -14.55 -7.15 -6.24
N PRO A 78 -15.28 -6.17 -5.66
CA PRO A 78 -15.88 -6.30 -4.33
C PRO A 78 -16.72 -7.57 -4.14
N SER A 79 -17.46 -7.98 -5.17
CA SER A 79 -18.28 -9.20 -5.15
C SER A 79 -17.48 -10.50 -4.98
N ALA A 80 -16.16 -10.48 -5.15
CA ALA A 80 -15.32 -11.66 -4.97
C ALA A 80 -14.81 -11.82 -3.52
N PHE A 81 -14.94 -10.81 -2.66
CA PHE A 81 -14.31 -10.83 -1.34
C PHE A 81 -14.93 -11.84 -0.38
N PHE A 82 -16.25 -11.95 -0.37
CA PHE A 82 -16.96 -12.79 0.59
C PHE A 82 -17.91 -13.73 -0.13
N ALA A 83 -18.04 -14.93 0.41
CA ALA A 83 -19.04 -15.92 0.04
C ALA A 83 -19.97 -16.16 1.24
N VAL A 84 -21.02 -16.96 1.02
CA VAL A 84 -21.96 -17.35 2.07
C VAL A 84 -21.80 -18.84 2.35
N ASP A 85 -21.72 -19.22 3.62
CA ASP A 85 -21.67 -20.63 4.05
C ASP A 85 -23.06 -21.30 4.02
N SER A 86 -23.14 -22.56 4.46
CA SER A 86 -24.40 -23.30 4.55
C SER A 86 -25.41 -22.74 5.55
N LYS A 87 -24.96 -21.89 6.49
CA LYS A 87 -25.80 -21.26 7.52
C LYS A 87 -26.25 -19.84 7.14
N GLY A 88 -25.76 -19.29 6.03
CA GLY A 88 -26.04 -17.91 5.64
C GLY A 88 -25.04 -16.88 6.15
N ASN A 89 -23.92 -17.31 6.77
CA ASN A 89 -22.89 -16.41 7.27
C ASN A 89 -21.86 -16.08 6.20
N GLY A 90 -21.28 -14.88 6.27
CA GLY A 90 -20.17 -14.47 5.42
C GLY A 90 -18.92 -15.28 5.74
N VAL A 91 -18.17 -15.64 4.70
CA VAL A 91 -16.86 -16.29 4.80
C VAL A 91 -15.88 -15.60 3.84
N PRO A 92 -14.66 -15.23 4.27
CA PRO A 92 -13.68 -14.60 3.41
C PRO A 92 -13.21 -15.58 2.34
N THR A 93 -13.16 -15.13 1.10
CA THR A 93 -12.54 -15.90 0.02
C THR A 93 -11.05 -15.62 -0.05
N LYS A 94 -10.34 -16.37 -0.90
CA LYS A 94 -8.94 -16.10 -1.25
C LYS A 94 -8.70 -14.66 -1.74
N ALA A 95 -9.70 -14.03 -2.37
CA ALA A 95 -9.59 -12.69 -2.90
C ALA A 95 -9.31 -11.65 -1.80
N VAL A 96 -9.92 -11.78 -0.61
CA VAL A 96 -9.66 -10.90 0.54
C VAL A 96 -8.18 -10.91 0.90
N TRP A 97 -7.59 -12.09 1.05
CA TRP A 97 -6.19 -12.24 1.45
C TRP A 97 -5.20 -11.72 0.40
N GLU A 98 -5.50 -11.94 -0.89
CA GLU A 98 -4.71 -11.39 -1.99
C GLU A 98 -4.80 -9.85 -2.04
N THR A 99 -5.98 -9.30 -1.78
CA THR A 99 -6.23 -7.85 -1.74
C THR A 99 -5.59 -7.19 -0.52
N ILE A 100 -5.65 -7.81 0.67
CA ILE A 100 -4.91 -7.39 1.87
C ILE A 100 -3.40 -7.36 1.59
N THR A 101 -2.89 -8.39 0.92
CA THR A 101 -1.47 -8.45 0.52
C THR A 101 -1.09 -7.28 -0.41
N ALA A 102 -1.98 -6.89 -1.31
CA ALA A 102 -1.77 -5.73 -2.17
C ALA A 102 -1.72 -4.41 -1.35
N ALA A 103 -2.64 -4.23 -0.39
CA ALA A 103 -2.62 -3.08 0.52
C ALA A 103 -1.32 -3.03 1.34
N ARG A 104 -0.88 -4.16 1.91
CA ARG A 104 0.39 -4.26 2.66
C ARG A 104 1.61 -3.90 1.84
N ASN A 105 1.65 -4.27 0.56
CA ASN A 105 2.74 -3.88 -0.32
C ASN A 105 2.80 -2.36 -0.53
N LEU A 106 1.65 -1.69 -0.62
CA LEU A 106 1.57 -0.22 -0.74
C LEU A 106 2.04 0.45 0.56
N MET A 107 1.55 -0.01 1.71
CA MET A 107 1.99 0.48 3.03
C MET A 107 3.50 0.32 3.20
N GLY A 108 4.05 -0.85 2.84
CA GLY A 108 5.48 -1.16 3.00
C GLY A 108 6.42 -0.29 2.15
N VAL A 109 5.92 0.41 1.14
CA VAL A 109 6.68 1.39 0.34
C VAL A 109 6.30 2.85 0.63
N GLY A 110 5.55 3.08 1.71
CA GLY A 110 5.12 4.41 2.17
C GLY A 110 4.02 5.03 1.31
N LEU A 111 3.15 4.22 0.70
CA LEU A 111 1.96 4.64 -0.05
C LEU A 111 0.70 4.31 0.76
N GLY A 112 0.59 4.92 1.94
CA GLY A 112 -0.53 4.68 2.87
C GLY A 112 -1.87 5.11 2.27
N PHE A 113 -1.94 6.30 1.65
CA PHE A 113 -3.20 6.80 1.07
C PHE A 113 -3.68 5.98 -0.11
N GLU A 114 -2.77 5.35 -0.85
CA GLU A 114 -3.11 4.43 -1.92
C GLU A 114 -3.58 3.06 -1.38
N SER A 115 -3.17 2.68 -0.17
CA SER A 115 -3.57 1.42 0.47
C SER A 115 -4.96 1.50 1.13
N LEU A 116 -5.34 2.67 1.68
CA LEU A 116 -6.58 2.83 2.43
C LEU A 116 -7.86 2.51 1.62
N PRO A 117 -8.04 2.98 0.36
CA PRO A 117 -9.24 2.68 -0.41
C PRO A 117 -9.47 1.18 -0.61
N ILE A 118 -8.39 0.40 -0.65
CA ILE A 118 -8.44 -1.05 -0.77
C ILE A 118 -9.06 -1.67 0.48
N LEU A 119 -8.56 -1.28 1.67
CA LEU A 119 -9.07 -1.78 2.95
C LEU A 119 -10.52 -1.32 3.19
N VAL A 120 -10.82 -0.05 2.88
CA VAL A 120 -12.18 0.50 2.94
C VAL A 120 -13.15 -0.31 2.09
N SER A 121 -12.76 -0.68 0.86
CA SER A 121 -13.61 -1.48 -0.02
C SER A 121 -13.91 -2.87 0.56
N ILE A 122 -12.96 -3.50 1.25
CA ILE A 122 -13.19 -4.80 1.89
C ILE A 122 -14.19 -4.65 3.04
N VAL A 123 -13.97 -3.69 3.95
CA VAL A 123 -14.88 -3.45 5.08
C VAL A 123 -16.29 -3.09 4.60
N ASP A 124 -16.40 -2.21 3.61
CA ASP A 124 -17.69 -1.78 3.06
C ASP A 124 -18.47 -2.98 2.48
N THR A 125 -17.76 -3.92 1.85
CA THR A 125 -18.37 -5.15 1.33
C THR A 125 -18.76 -6.12 2.46
N ALA A 126 -17.94 -6.22 3.51
CA ALA A 126 -18.15 -7.12 4.64
C ALA A 126 -19.48 -6.85 5.36
N ARG A 127 -19.95 -5.59 5.37
CA ARG A 127 -21.21 -5.16 5.99
C ARG A 127 -22.45 -5.88 5.48
N ALA A 128 -22.41 -6.42 4.25
CA ALA A 128 -23.53 -7.16 3.68
C ALA A 128 -23.73 -8.54 4.33
N TYR A 129 -22.84 -8.96 5.23
CA TYR A 129 -22.81 -10.31 5.80
C TYR A 129 -22.88 -10.28 7.32
N LYS A 130 -23.62 -11.24 7.88
CA LYS A 130 -23.51 -11.61 9.29
C LYS A 130 -22.44 -12.67 9.45
N PHE A 131 -21.90 -12.81 10.67
CA PHE A 131 -20.92 -13.83 10.98
C PHE A 131 -21.06 -14.29 12.43
N GLU A 132 -20.52 -15.48 12.73
CA GLU A 132 -20.43 -16.02 14.07
C GLU A 132 -19.13 -15.55 14.74
N LEU A 133 -19.12 -15.50 16.08
CA LEU A 133 -17.88 -15.33 16.84
C LEU A 133 -16.95 -16.53 16.63
N ASP A 134 -15.64 -16.31 16.70
CA ASP A 134 -14.56 -17.25 16.41
C ASP A 134 -14.64 -17.85 14.99
N SER A 135 -15.20 -17.10 14.03
CA SER A 135 -15.30 -17.53 12.62
C SER A 135 -14.18 -16.95 11.75
N ASP A 136 -13.92 -17.59 10.61
CA ASP A 136 -12.96 -17.10 9.61
C ASP A 136 -13.24 -15.64 9.18
N MET A 137 -14.50 -15.22 9.20
CA MET A 137 -14.91 -13.85 8.89
C MET A 137 -14.50 -12.87 9.97
N GLU A 138 -14.71 -13.22 11.24
CA GLU A 138 -14.25 -12.40 12.36
C GLU A 138 -12.72 -12.29 12.36
N ASP A 139 -12.03 -13.42 12.18
CA ASP A 139 -10.57 -13.46 12.07
C ASP A 139 -10.06 -12.55 10.94
N ALA A 140 -10.70 -12.60 9.77
CA ALA A 140 -10.36 -11.72 8.66
C ALA A 140 -10.57 -10.24 9.01
N LEU A 141 -11.68 -9.90 9.68
CA LEU A 141 -11.95 -8.53 10.10
C LEU A 141 -10.96 -8.04 11.16
N ILE A 142 -10.56 -8.88 12.12
CA ILE A 142 -9.51 -8.55 13.10
C ILE A 142 -8.17 -8.26 12.40
N VAL A 143 -7.83 -9.04 11.36
CA VAL A 143 -6.62 -8.77 10.56
C VAL A 143 -6.74 -7.46 9.80
N ILE A 144 -7.90 -7.17 9.21
CA ILE A 144 -8.17 -5.93 8.48
C ILE A 144 -8.13 -4.73 9.44
N ASP A 145 -8.64 -4.87 10.66
CA ASP A 145 -8.58 -3.84 11.70
C ASP A 145 -7.14 -3.40 12.00
N ALA A 146 -6.26 -4.39 12.20
CA ALA A 146 -4.83 -4.14 12.39
C ALA A 146 -4.19 -3.47 11.16
N ASP A 147 -4.56 -3.91 9.95
CA ASP A 147 -4.06 -3.31 8.71
C ASP A 147 -4.58 -1.88 8.49
N ILE A 148 -5.80 -1.54 8.91
CA ILE A 148 -6.34 -0.16 8.87
C ILE A 148 -5.52 0.75 9.78
N ALA A 149 -5.25 0.32 11.01
CA ALA A 149 -4.42 1.09 11.94
C ALA A 149 -3.00 1.30 11.37
N GLN A 150 -2.43 0.28 10.73
CA GLN A 150 -1.14 0.37 10.06
C GLN A 150 -1.17 1.28 8.81
N ALA A 151 -2.24 1.21 8.01
CA ALA A 151 -2.41 2.04 6.82
C ALA A 151 -2.50 3.52 7.20
N LEU A 152 -3.27 3.81 8.24
CA LEU A 152 -3.32 5.15 8.83
C LEU A 152 -1.93 5.57 9.30
N GLN A 153 -1.20 4.75 10.05
CA GLN A 153 0.16 5.11 10.44
C GLN A 153 1.08 5.39 9.22
N SER A 154 0.98 4.59 8.16
CA SER A 154 1.69 4.83 6.90
C SER A 154 1.30 6.15 6.23
N CYS A 155 0.03 6.56 6.28
CA CYS A 155 -0.42 7.87 5.80
C CYS A 155 0.24 9.03 6.56
N ARG A 156 0.42 8.93 7.89
CA ARG A 156 1.11 9.96 8.70
C ARG A 156 2.56 10.12 8.25
N GLU A 157 3.23 8.99 8.05
CA GLU A 157 4.62 8.97 7.58
C GLU A 157 4.75 9.51 6.15
N GLN A 158 3.78 9.20 5.28
CA GLN A 158 3.71 9.76 3.92
C GLN A 158 3.56 11.28 3.93
N LEU A 159 2.73 11.84 4.83
CA LEU A 159 2.62 13.30 5.02
C LEU A 159 3.91 13.91 5.57
N ALA A 160 4.51 13.27 6.57
CA ALA A 160 5.75 13.75 7.19
C ALA A 160 6.96 13.71 6.24
N SER A 161 6.92 12.84 5.23
CA SER A 161 7.97 12.71 4.20
C SER A 161 7.95 13.84 3.15
N GLY A 162 7.02 14.79 3.24
CA GLY A 162 6.94 16.01 2.44
C GLY A 162 5.82 16.04 1.38
N ASP A 163 5.39 17.26 1.02
CA ASP A 163 4.19 17.55 0.21
C ASP A 163 4.11 16.82 -1.15
N ASN A 164 5.25 16.43 -1.74
CA ASN A 164 5.27 15.83 -3.08
C ASN A 164 4.86 14.35 -3.13
N LEU A 165 4.68 13.68 -1.98
CA LEU A 165 4.26 12.28 -1.93
C LEU A 165 2.75 12.11 -1.90
N VAL A 166 2.00 13.12 -1.45
CA VAL A 166 0.53 13.13 -1.49
C VAL A 166 0.11 13.97 -2.68
N LYS A 167 -0.12 13.31 -3.81
CA LYS A 167 -0.45 13.98 -5.08
C LYS A 167 -1.83 14.63 -5.06
N ASP A 168 -2.76 14.02 -4.34
CA ASP A 168 -4.16 14.44 -4.28
C ASP A 168 -4.63 14.45 -2.82
N ARG A 169 -4.60 15.63 -2.21
CA ARG A 169 -5.04 15.83 -0.82
C ARG A 169 -6.55 15.77 -0.68
N GLU A 170 -7.31 16.07 -1.74
CA GLU A 170 -8.77 16.01 -1.71
C GLU A 170 -9.22 14.54 -1.70
N ALA A 171 -8.71 13.72 -2.62
CA ALA A 171 -8.96 12.28 -2.62
C ALA A 171 -8.49 11.60 -1.32
N ALA A 172 -7.39 12.09 -0.71
CA ALA A 172 -6.95 11.62 0.60
C ALA A 172 -7.97 11.92 1.71
N ARG A 173 -8.54 13.15 1.75
CA ARG A 173 -9.61 13.50 2.70
C ARG A 173 -10.86 12.67 2.47
N GLU A 174 -11.31 12.57 1.22
CA GLU A 174 -12.48 11.77 0.86
C GLU A 174 -12.34 10.31 1.29
N THR A 175 -11.15 9.73 1.12
CA THR A 175 -10.85 8.35 1.56
C THR A 175 -10.94 8.22 3.08
N LEU A 176 -10.42 9.18 3.84
CA LEU A 176 -10.50 9.17 5.30
C LEU A 176 -11.94 9.34 5.79
N ASP A 177 -12.72 10.22 5.17
CA ASP A 177 -14.14 10.40 5.48
C ASP A 177 -14.96 9.15 5.14
N LYS A 178 -14.66 8.51 4.00
CA LYS A 178 -15.27 7.23 3.64
C LYS A 178 -14.94 6.15 4.67
N LEU A 179 -13.69 6.06 5.13
CA LEU A 179 -13.31 5.11 6.19
C LEU A 179 -14.11 5.37 7.48
N ARG A 180 -14.24 6.62 7.92
CA ARG A 180 -15.04 6.98 9.11
C ARG A 180 -16.49 6.51 8.96
N ASN A 181 -17.10 6.80 7.82
CA ASN A 181 -18.49 6.45 7.55
C ASN A 181 -18.68 4.93 7.51
N VAL A 182 -17.81 4.21 6.81
CA VAL A 182 -17.88 2.74 6.69
C VAL A 182 -17.69 2.05 8.04
N LEU A 183 -16.77 2.53 8.88
CA LEU A 183 -16.59 1.96 10.24
C LEU A 183 -17.80 2.23 11.13
N ALA A 184 -18.32 3.47 11.14
CA ALA A 184 -19.50 3.83 11.92
C ALA A 184 -20.77 3.11 11.45
N GLU A 185 -20.91 2.87 10.15
CA GLU A 185 -21.98 2.07 9.58
C GLU A 185 -21.82 0.58 9.92
N SER A 186 -20.61 0.02 9.75
CA SER A 186 -20.33 -1.37 10.11
C SER A 186 -20.58 -1.64 11.58
N ARG A 187 -20.26 -0.71 12.48
CA ARG A 187 -20.58 -0.81 13.92
C ARG A 187 -22.08 -0.94 14.13
N ARG A 188 -22.86 -0.01 13.56
CA ARG A 188 -24.33 -0.04 13.66
C ARG A 188 -24.93 -1.32 13.08
N ASP A 189 -24.45 -1.75 11.92
CA ASP A 189 -24.92 -2.94 11.24
C ASP A 189 -24.65 -4.19 12.09
N ILE A 190 -23.46 -4.32 12.69
CA ILE A 190 -23.06 -5.44 13.55
C ILE A 190 -23.84 -5.47 14.87
N GLU A 191 -23.95 -4.32 15.53
CA GLU A 191 -24.72 -4.18 16.79
C GLU A 191 -26.21 -4.50 16.58
N ALA A 192 -26.78 -4.15 15.41
CA ALA A 192 -28.20 -4.38 15.11
C ALA A 192 -28.59 -5.87 15.05
N TRP A 193 -27.65 -6.78 14.74
CA TRP A 193 -27.88 -8.22 14.81
C TRP A 193 -27.27 -8.88 16.05
N GLY A 194 -26.74 -8.09 16.98
CA GLY A 194 -26.21 -8.54 18.27
C GLY A 194 -24.78 -9.09 18.22
N GLY A 195 -24.01 -8.74 17.19
CA GLY A 195 -22.60 -9.12 17.07
C GLY A 195 -21.66 -8.22 17.87
N GLU A 196 -20.43 -8.69 18.05
CA GLU A 196 -19.32 -7.90 18.58
C GLU A 196 -18.58 -7.21 17.43
N PHE A 197 -18.23 -5.94 17.60
CA PHE A 197 -17.59 -5.14 16.54
C PHE A 197 -16.07 -5.39 16.50
N PRO A 198 -15.52 -5.98 15.43
CA PRO A 198 -14.11 -6.40 15.41
C PRO A 198 -13.14 -5.31 14.92
N LEU A 199 -13.62 -4.13 14.53
CA LEU A 199 -12.83 -3.07 13.88
C LEU A 199 -12.52 -1.88 14.81
N GLU A 200 -12.35 -2.16 16.10
CA GLU A 200 -12.19 -1.13 17.14
C GLU A 200 -10.87 -0.34 17.01
N LYS A 201 -9.76 -0.99 16.64
CA LYS A 201 -8.46 -0.29 16.59
C LYS A 201 -8.42 0.69 15.44
N GLY A 202 -8.98 0.31 14.29
CA GLY A 202 -9.13 1.14 13.11
C GLY A 202 -10.04 2.33 13.39
N GLU A 203 -11.16 2.11 14.07
CA GLU A 203 -12.08 3.17 14.48
C GLU A 203 -11.43 4.15 15.47
N LEU A 204 -10.75 3.65 16.50
CA LEU A 204 -10.00 4.49 17.43
C LEU A 204 -8.88 5.27 16.70
N ALA A 205 -8.16 4.60 15.80
CA ALA A 205 -7.06 5.20 15.07
C ALA A 205 -7.53 6.39 14.21
N ILE A 206 -8.66 6.27 13.51
CA ILE A 206 -9.18 7.32 12.62
C ILE A 206 -9.81 8.51 13.38
N GLN A 207 -10.26 8.33 14.62
CA GLN A 207 -10.74 9.45 15.45
C GLN A 207 -9.64 10.48 15.72
N GLY A 208 -8.38 10.02 15.83
CA GLY A 208 -7.21 10.88 15.99
C GLY A 208 -6.71 11.56 14.70
N TRP A 209 -7.37 11.35 13.56
CA TRP A 209 -6.95 11.89 12.26
C TRP A 209 -7.53 13.26 11.95
N LYS A 210 -6.67 14.19 11.52
CA LYS A 210 -7.02 15.48 10.93
C LYS A 210 -6.10 15.73 9.74
N LEU A 211 -6.65 16.16 8.61
CA LEU A 211 -5.93 16.43 7.35
C LEU A 211 -6.29 17.79 6.76
#